data_AF-A0A5Q2RF00-F1
#
_entry.id   AF-A0A5Q2RF00-F1
#
_cell.length_a   1.000
_cell.length_b   1.000
_cell.length_c   1.000
_cell.angle_alpha   90.00
_cell.angle_beta   90.00
_cell.angle_gamma   90.00
#
_symmetry.space_group_name_H-M   'P 1'
#
loop_
_entity.id
_entity.type
_entity.pdbx_description
1 polymer ?
#
loop_
_entity_poly.entity_id
_entity_poly.type
_entity_poly.pdbx_seq_one_letter_code
_entity_poly.pdbx_strand_id
1 'polypeptide(L)'
;MTADQRFDLASARRAGERDELGAWVAEFLASPGSDNAELGEILSDQDLWWLGPVQVPIDQLHRLAGPPGDPVLVPVKDEDWRDDVEDLEEKVEEGWEPPPVVVTWRDDQMVLEDGNHRVEGMRRAGEREAWAVIGFHDPEHRERFRVPRS
;
A
#
# COMPACT_ATOMS: atom_id res chain seq x y z
N MET A 1 21.05 3.45 -11.00
CA MET A 1 20.35 4.45 -10.18
C MET A 1 18.98 3.88 -9.93
N THR A 2 18.79 3.36 -8.73
CA THR A 2 17.69 2.49 -8.31
C THR A 2 16.42 3.30 -8.06
N ALA A 3 15.26 2.62 -8.02
CA ALA A 3 13.90 3.17 -7.97
C ALA A 3 13.75 4.49 -7.18
N ASP A 4 12.99 5.41 -7.77
CA ASP A 4 12.80 6.82 -7.41
C ASP A 4 12.87 7.11 -5.88
N GLN A 5 14.02 7.62 -5.40
CA GLN A 5 14.24 8.04 -4.00
C GLN A 5 13.21 9.07 -3.48
N ARG A 6 12.33 9.57 -4.35
CA ARG A 6 11.23 10.45 -3.98
C ARG A 6 10.11 9.74 -3.23
N PHE A 7 9.87 8.46 -3.48
CA PHE A 7 8.77 7.71 -2.87
C PHE A 7 9.29 6.50 -2.10
N ASP A 8 9.79 6.76 -0.91
CA ASP A 8 10.27 5.77 0.05
C ASP A 8 9.57 5.95 1.41
N LEU A 9 9.85 5.05 2.35
CA LEU A 9 9.28 5.15 3.70
C LEU A 9 9.65 6.48 4.37
N ALA A 10 10.86 6.98 4.15
CA ALA A 10 11.33 8.22 4.76
C ALA A 10 10.58 9.45 4.22
N SER A 11 10.25 9.49 2.94
CA SER A 11 9.48 10.58 2.34
C SER A 11 8.01 10.53 2.76
N ALA A 12 7.42 9.33 2.86
CA ALA A 12 6.08 9.16 3.42
C ALA A 12 6.01 9.63 4.88
N ARG A 13 7.02 9.30 5.71
CA ARG A 13 7.09 9.79 7.11
C ARG A 13 7.13 11.31 7.18
N ARG A 14 7.99 11.95 6.38
CA ARG A 14 8.08 13.42 6.31
C ARG A 14 6.75 14.05 5.87
N ALA A 15 6.04 13.44 4.92
CA ALA A 15 4.72 13.90 4.51
C ALA A 15 3.68 13.74 5.64
N GLY A 16 3.72 12.63 6.38
CA GLY A 16 2.87 12.40 7.56
C GLY A 16 3.07 13.44 8.66
N GLU A 17 4.32 13.79 8.96
CA GLU A 17 4.67 14.83 9.94
C GLU A 17 4.15 16.23 9.57
N ARG A 18 3.90 16.47 8.27
CA ARG A 18 3.43 17.75 7.73
C ARG A 18 1.94 17.75 7.37
N ASP A 19 1.23 16.66 7.61
CA ASP A 19 -0.15 16.44 7.16
C ASP A 19 -0.30 16.58 5.63
N GLU A 20 0.74 16.19 4.88
CA GLU A 20 0.85 16.26 3.42
C GLU A 20 0.69 14.89 2.74
N LEU A 21 0.24 13.87 3.48
CA LEU A 21 0.12 12.49 2.96
C LEU A 21 -0.80 12.36 1.76
N GLY A 22 -1.88 13.12 1.68
CA GLY A 22 -2.79 13.06 0.53
C GLY A 22 -2.10 13.44 -0.78
N ALA A 23 -1.33 14.54 -0.77
CA ALA A 23 -0.53 14.94 -1.92
C ALA A 23 0.57 13.92 -2.23
N TRP A 24 1.24 13.40 -1.19
CA TRP A 24 2.24 12.36 -1.36
C TRP A 24 1.67 11.08 -2.01
N VAL A 25 0.48 10.64 -1.60
CA VAL A 25 -0.21 9.47 -2.18
C VAL A 25 -0.55 9.71 -3.65
N ALA A 26 -1.12 10.87 -3.99
CA ALA A 26 -1.46 11.21 -5.37
C ALA A 26 -0.23 11.21 -6.28
N GLU A 27 0.87 11.85 -5.84
CA GLU A 27 2.12 11.88 -6.58
C GLU A 27 2.78 10.49 -6.68
N PHE A 28 2.70 9.69 -5.61
CA PHE A 28 3.23 8.33 -5.60
C PHE A 28 2.49 7.43 -6.59
N LEU A 29 1.16 7.47 -6.61
CA LEU A 29 0.33 6.68 -7.52
C LEU A 29 0.56 7.08 -8.98
N ALA A 30 0.84 8.36 -9.25
CA ALA A 30 1.22 8.83 -10.59
C ALA A 30 2.69 8.54 -10.97
N SER A 31 3.49 7.99 -10.05
CA SER A 31 4.90 7.69 -10.31
C SER A 31 5.08 6.39 -11.11
N PRO A 32 6.20 6.20 -11.84
CA PRO A 32 6.48 4.95 -12.53
C PRO A 32 6.57 3.71 -11.62
N GLY A 33 6.68 3.89 -10.30
CA GLY A 33 6.75 2.80 -9.34
C GLY A 33 5.39 2.21 -8.94
N SER A 34 4.29 2.92 -9.20
CA SER A 34 2.91 2.45 -8.97
C SER A 34 2.11 2.40 -10.27
N ASP A 35 2.32 3.37 -11.17
CA ASP A 35 1.66 3.49 -12.48
C ASP A 35 0.12 3.46 -12.40
N ASN A 36 -0.42 4.14 -11.39
CA ASN A 36 -1.84 4.11 -11.01
C ASN A 36 -2.40 5.53 -10.85
N ALA A 37 -2.05 6.43 -11.78
CA ALA A 37 -2.39 7.85 -11.72
C ALA A 37 -3.90 8.11 -11.60
N GLU A 38 -4.73 7.31 -12.28
CA GLU A 38 -6.20 7.41 -12.21
C GLU A 38 -6.73 7.15 -10.80
N LEU A 39 -6.18 6.16 -10.09
CA LEU A 39 -6.49 5.92 -8.68
C LEU A 39 -6.06 7.11 -7.81
N GLY A 40 -4.91 7.73 -8.13
CA GLY A 40 -4.45 8.94 -7.46
C GLY A 40 -5.43 10.11 -7.58
N GLU A 41 -5.99 10.33 -8.77
CA GLU A 41 -7.04 11.33 -9.00
C GLU A 41 -8.31 11.00 -8.22
N ILE A 42 -8.78 9.74 -8.32
CA ILE A 42 -9.99 9.26 -7.62
C ILE A 42 -9.89 9.45 -6.10
N LEU A 43 -8.72 9.17 -5.49
CA LEU A 43 -8.50 9.32 -4.06
C LEU A 43 -8.30 10.79 -3.65
N SER A 44 -7.75 11.62 -4.53
CA SER A 44 -7.60 13.06 -4.30
C SER A 44 -8.94 13.81 -4.34
N ASP A 45 -9.88 13.32 -5.15
CA ASP A 45 -11.25 13.85 -5.22
C ASP A 45 -12.12 13.39 -4.04
N GLN A 46 -11.67 12.40 -3.27
CA GLN A 46 -12.32 11.97 -2.03
C GLN A 46 -11.79 12.80 -0.86
N ASP A 47 -12.69 13.30 0.01
CA ASP A 47 -12.33 13.94 1.27
C ASP A 47 -11.79 12.89 2.26
N LEU A 48 -10.55 12.44 2.05
CA LEU A 48 -9.88 11.43 2.86
C LEU A 48 -9.00 12.05 3.93
N TRP A 49 -9.09 11.51 5.14
CA TRP A 49 -8.18 11.82 6.25
C TRP A 49 -7.10 10.76 6.33
N TRP A 50 -5.84 11.16 6.14
CA TRP A 50 -4.73 10.22 5.98
C TRP A 50 -3.98 9.94 7.29
N LEU A 51 -3.67 8.68 7.54
CA LEU A 51 -2.82 8.21 8.63
C LEU A 51 -1.63 7.45 8.07
N GLY A 52 -0.42 7.73 8.54
CA GLY A 52 0.73 6.90 8.21
C GLY A 52 2.06 7.64 8.11
N PRO A 53 3.09 6.93 7.61
CA PRO A 53 3.08 5.48 7.39
C PRO A 53 3.06 4.74 8.74
N VAL A 54 2.27 3.66 8.82
CA VAL A 54 2.16 2.77 9.99
C VAL A 54 2.40 1.32 9.57
N GLN A 55 3.02 0.50 10.41
CA GLN A 55 3.08 -0.94 10.16
C GLN A 55 1.71 -1.55 10.41
N VAL A 56 1.25 -2.41 9.49
CA VAL A 56 0.01 -3.17 9.62
C VAL A 56 0.26 -4.64 9.32
N PRO A 57 -0.44 -5.57 9.97
CA PRO A 57 -0.33 -7.00 9.66
C PRO A 57 -0.78 -7.28 8.22
N ILE A 58 0.03 -8.00 7.46
CA ILE A 58 -0.28 -8.33 6.05
C ILE A 58 -1.57 -9.16 5.93
N ASP A 59 -1.85 -10.02 6.91
CA ASP A 59 -3.05 -10.87 6.93
C ASP A 59 -4.36 -10.10 7.19
N GLN A 60 -4.28 -8.84 7.60
CA GLN A 60 -5.42 -7.95 7.79
C GLN A 60 -5.69 -7.06 6.55
N LEU A 61 -4.85 -7.14 5.52
CA LEU A 61 -5.04 -6.41 4.26
C LEU A 61 -5.97 -7.17 3.32
N HIS A 62 -7.11 -6.56 2.99
CA HIS A 62 -8.05 -7.05 2.01
C HIS A 62 -7.60 -6.64 0.61
N ARG A 63 -7.03 -7.60 -0.13
CA ARG A 63 -6.48 -7.38 -1.46
C ARG A 63 -7.57 -7.11 -2.50
N LEU A 64 -7.38 -6.08 -3.31
CA LEU A 64 -8.23 -5.84 -4.48
C LEU A 64 -7.89 -6.78 -5.62
N ALA A 65 -6.61 -7.14 -5.81
CA ALA A 65 -6.16 -7.92 -6.95
C ALA A 65 -5.19 -9.04 -6.57
N GLY A 66 -5.21 -10.13 -7.35
CA GLY A 66 -4.30 -11.27 -7.17
C GLY A 66 -4.62 -12.46 -8.09
N PRO A 67 -3.87 -13.56 -7.94
CA PRO A 67 -4.00 -14.74 -8.78
C PRO A 67 -5.37 -15.43 -8.57
N PRO A 68 -5.90 -16.18 -9.54
CA PRO A 68 -7.16 -16.89 -9.37
C PRO A 68 -7.10 -17.89 -8.21
N GLY A 69 -8.06 -17.79 -7.29
CA GLY A 69 -8.14 -18.66 -6.11
C GLY A 69 -7.72 -18.00 -4.80
N ASP A 70 -7.12 -16.81 -4.85
CA ASP A 70 -6.91 -15.97 -3.67
C ASP A 70 -8.15 -15.10 -3.35
N PRO A 71 -8.36 -14.72 -2.07
CA PRO A 71 -9.47 -13.85 -1.68
C PRO A 71 -9.20 -12.41 -2.13
N VAL A 72 -9.46 -12.14 -3.42
CA VAL A 72 -9.26 -10.84 -4.08
C VAL A 72 -10.54 -10.37 -4.77
N LEU A 73 -10.69 -9.06 -4.93
CA LEU A 73 -11.88 -8.48 -5.57
C LEU A 73 -11.85 -8.53 -7.11
N VAL A 74 -10.64 -8.60 -7.70
CA VAL A 74 -10.37 -8.63 -9.14
C VAL A 74 -9.29 -9.69 -9.43
N PRO A 75 -9.60 -10.76 -10.18
CA PRO A 75 -8.61 -11.75 -10.56
C PRO A 75 -7.69 -11.23 -11.68
N VAL A 76 -6.38 -11.46 -11.55
CA VAL A 76 -5.34 -11.15 -12.56
C VAL A 76 -4.76 -12.47 -13.10
N LYS A 77 -4.21 -12.45 -14.32
CA LYS A 77 -3.56 -13.65 -14.89
C LYS A 77 -2.33 -14.03 -14.07
N ASP A 78 -2.18 -15.34 -13.82
CA ASP A 78 -1.11 -15.90 -12.98
C ASP A 78 0.31 -15.61 -13.50
N GLU A 79 0.52 -15.65 -14.81
CA GLU A 79 1.87 -15.54 -15.39
C GLU A 79 2.44 -14.12 -15.21
N ASP A 80 1.69 -13.09 -15.62
CA ASP A 80 2.08 -11.68 -15.46
C ASP A 80 2.21 -11.30 -13.97
N TRP A 81 1.39 -11.90 -13.10
CA TRP A 81 1.43 -11.67 -11.64
C TRP A 81 2.65 -12.33 -10.97
N ARG A 82 3.08 -13.51 -11.45
CA ARG A 82 4.15 -14.28 -10.81
C ARG A 82 5.51 -13.66 -11.00
N ASP A 83 5.82 -13.23 -12.22
CA ASP A 83 7.13 -12.66 -12.55
C ASP A 83 7.38 -11.37 -11.73
N ASP A 84 6.38 -10.51 -11.59
CA ASP A 84 6.46 -9.30 -10.75
C ASP A 84 6.64 -9.61 -9.26
N VAL A 85 6.04 -10.69 -8.76
CA VAL A 85 6.09 -11.07 -7.35
C VAL A 85 7.41 -11.74 -6.98
N GLU A 86 7.95 -12.61 -7.83
CA GLU A 86 9.24 -13.29 -7.59
C GLU A 86 10.39 -12.26 -7.53
N ASP A 87 10.39 -11.31 -8.47
CA ASP A 87 11.33 -10.18 -8.49
C ASP A 87 11.23 -9.27 -7.25
N LEU A 88 10.06 -9.21 -6.60
CA LEU A 88 9.84 -8.42 -5.38
C LEU A 88 10.24 -9.21 -4.12
N GLU A 89 9.94 -10.50 -4.10
CA GLU A 89 10.36 -11.43 -3.05
C GLU A 89 11.88 -11.42 -2.90
N GLU A 90 12.63 -11.64 -3.99
CA GLU A 90 14.10 -11.62 -3.98
C GLU A 90 14.66 -10.29 -3.43
N LYS A 91 14.10 -9.16 -3.87
CA LYS A 91 14.55 -7.84 -3.39
C LYS A 91 14.32 -7.66 -1.90
N VAL A 92 13.17 -8.10 -1.38
CA VAL A 92 12.86 -8.03 0.05
C VAL A 92 13.81 -8.92 0.84
N GLU A 93 14.10 -10.14 0.37
CA GLU A 93 15.09 -11.03 0.98
C GLU A 93 16.52 -10.43 0.98
N GLU A 94 16.86 -9.66 -0.05
CA GLU A 94 18.11 -8.88 -0.13
C GLU A 94 18.13 -7.63 0.78
N GLY A 95 17.04 -7.35 1.51
CA GLY A 95 16.93 -6.27 2.47
C GLY A 95 16.41 -4.95 1.89
N TRP A 96 15.77 -4.97 0.73
CA TRP A 96 15.08 -3.80 0.19
C TRP A 96 13.83 -3.49 1.03
N GLU A 97 13.72 -2.24 1.51
CA GLU A 97 12.51 -1.74 2.16
C GLU A 97 11.57 -1.14 1.11
N PRO A 98 10.40 -1.76 0.85
CA PRO A 98 9.48 -1.27 -0.16
C PRO A 98 8.83 0.05 0.30
N PRO A 99 8.41 0.91 -0.64
CA PRO A 99 7.58 2.06 -0.30
C PRO A 99 6.28 1.60 0.39
N PRO A 100 5.67 2.43 1.25
CA PRO A 100 4.40 2.09 1.86
C PRO A 100 3.33 1.73 0.83
N VAL A 101 2.42 0.84 1.20
CA VAL A 101 1.22 0.54 0.43
C VAL A 101 0.12 1.56 0.69
N VAL A 102 -0.78 1.73 -0.28
CA VAL A 102 -1.93 2.63 -0.16
C VAL A 102 -3.15 1.80 0.22
N VAL A 103 -3.79 2.19 1.33
CA VAL A 103 -4.91 1.47 1.93
C VAL A 103 -6.04 2.46 2.18
N THR A 104 -7.28 2.02 2.00
CA THR A 104 -8.45 2.74 2.54
C THR A 104 -9.12 1.92 3.63
N TRP A 105 -9.66 2.62 4.63
CA TRP A 105 -10.51 2.00 5.64
C TRP A 105 -11.97 2.08 5.18
N ARG A 106 -12.59 0.93 4.90
CA ARG A 106 -13.98 0.81 4.45
C ARG A 106 -14.65 -0.38 5.12
N ASP A 107 -15.88 -0.21 5.60
CA ASP A 107 -16.69 -1.28 6.22
C ASP A 107 -15.93 -2.12 7.26
N ASP A 108 -15.19 -1.45 8.14
CA ASP A 108 -14.33 -2.03 9.18
C ASP A 108 -13.15 -2.90 8.66
N GLN A 109 -12.73 -2.67 7.41
CA GLN A 109 -11.65 -3.41 6.75
C GLN A 109 -10.58 -2.48 6.17
N MET A 110 -9.32 -2.95 6.17
CA MET A 110 -8.21 -2.31 5.46
C MET A 110 -8.17 -2.84 4.02
N VAL A 111 -8.69 -2.06 3.07
CA VAL A 111 -8.71 -2.41 1.65
C VAL A 111 -7.43 -1.92 1.00
N LEU A 112 -6.67 -2.83 0.39
CA LEU A 112 -5.41 -2.55 -0.28
C LEU A 112 -5.67 -1.98 -1.69
N GLU A 113 -5.61 -0.66 -1.81
CA GLU A 113 -5.84 0.09 -3.05
C GLU A 113 -4.66 -0.08 -4.03
N ASP A 114 -3.43 0.03 -3.52
CA ASP A 114 -2.21 -0.12 -4.32
C ASP A 114 -1.13 -0.89 -3.55
N GLY A 115 -0.34 -1.70 -4.27
CA GLY A 115 0.74 -2.50 -3.70
C GLY A 115 0.42 -3.98 -3.51
N ASN A 116 -0.58 -4.53 -4.21
CA ASN A 116 -0.94 -5.95 -4.09
C ASN A 116 0.23 -6.91 -4.43
N HIS A 117 1.02 -6.64 -5.48
CA HIS A 117 2.24 -7.42 -5.79
C HIS A 117 3.29 -7.29 -4.67
N ARG A 118 3.51 -6.06 -4.14
CA ARG A 118 4.46 -5.80 -3.05
C ARG A 118 4.11 -6.60 -1.80
N VAL A 119 2.85 -6.58 -1.39
CA VAL A 119 2.38 -7.34 -0.22
C VAL A 119 2.53 -8.84 -0.42
N GLU A 120 2.26 -9.35 -1.63
CA GLU A 120 2.47 -10.77 -1.92
C GLU A 120 3.95 -11.14 -1.92
N GLY A 121 4.84 -10.35 -2.53
CA GLY A 121 6.29 -10.58 -2.49
C GLY A 121 6.84 -10.56 -1.06
N MET A 122 6.43 -9.58 -0.25
CA MET A 122 6.75 -9.52 1.18
C MET A 122 6.28 -10.76 1.93
N ARG A 123 5.03 -11.19 1.70
CA ARG A 123 4.45 -12.38 2.33
C ARG A 123 5.25 -13.65 2.01
N ARG A 124 5.70 -13.81 0.76
CA ARG A 124 6.50 -14.97 0.35
C ARG A 124 7.90 -14.96 0.92
N ALA A 125 8.52 -13.78 1.02
CA ALA A 125 9.78 -13.54 1.74
C ALA A 125 9.66 -13.76 3.27
N GLY A 126 8.47 -14.05 3.78
CA GLY A 126 8.22 -14.36 5.19
C GLY A 126 7.93 -13.15 6.07
N GLU A 127 7.78 -11.96 5.48
CA GLU A 127 7.36 -10.77 6.22
C GLU A 127 5.92 -10.89 6.69
N ARG A 128 5.65 -10.31 7.87
CA ARG A 128 4.33 -10.36 8.52
C ARG A 128 3.62 -9.02 8.57
N GLU A 129 4.36 -7.95 8.35
CA GLU A 129 3.88 -6.59 8.43
C GLU A 129 4.32 -5.82 7.19
N ALA A 130 3.49 -4.86 6.77
CA ALA A 130 3.82 -3.93 5.71
C ALA A 130 3.65 -2.49 6.22
N TRP A 131 4.46 -1.57 5.73
CA TRP A 131 4.21 -0.13 5.93
C TRP A 131 3.03 0.30 5.06
N ALA A 132 2.06 0.99 5.65
CA ALA A 132 0.86 1.45 4.96
C ALA A 132 0.56 2.92 5.26
N VAL A 133 0.03 3.61 4.26
CA VAL A 133 -0.66 4.89 4.40
C VAL A 133 -2.16 4.63 4.23
N ILE A 134 -2.95 4.99 5.24
CA ILE A 134 -4.37 4.62 5.35
C ILE A 134 -5.24 5.87 5.21
N GLY A 135 -6.12 5.87 4.21
CA GLY A 135 -7.15 6.90 4.02
C GLY A 135 -8.45 6.52 4.72
N PHE A 136 -9.04 7.46 5.46
CA PHE A 136 -10.34 7.32 6.12
C PHE A 136 -11.35 8.26 5.51
N HIS A 137 -12.62 7.84 5.42
CA HIS A 137 -13.76 8.69 5.04
C HIS A 137 -14.42 9.39 6.23
N ASP A 138 -13.86 9.27 7.42
CA ASP A 138 -14.33 9.95 8.62
C ASP A 138 -13.11 10.29 9.52
N PRO A 139 -12.92 11.56 9.91
CA PRO A 139 -11.81 11.96 10.78
C PRO A 139 -11.92 11.32 12.17
N GLU A 140 -13.13 11.09 12.67
CA GLU A 140 -13.34 10.45 13.97
C GLU A 140 -12.89 8.98 13.96
N HIS A 141 -13.05 8.30 12.82
CA HIS A 141 -12.48 6.97 12.61
C HIS A 141 -10.95 7.01 12.55
N ARG A 142 -10.34 7.96 11.82
CA ARG A 142 -8.88 8.14 11.81
C ARG A 142 -8.33 8.30 13.23
N GLU A 143 -8.95 9.15 14.05
CA GLU A 143 -8.49 9.42 15.42
C GLU A 143 -8.59 8.20 16.36
N ARG A 144 -9.64 7.40 16.18
CA ARG A 144 -9.88 6.19 16.98
C ARG A 144 -9.14 4.97 16.48
N PHE A 145 -8.73 4.96 15.22
CA PHE A 145 -8.10 3.81 14.60
C PHE A 145 -6.85 3.39 15.38
N ARG A 146 -6.76 2.09 15.64
CA ARG A 146 -5.58 1.47 16.21
C ARG A 146 -5.23 0.29 15.33
N VAL A 147 -3.96 0.20 14.95
CA VAL A 147 -3.46 -0.92 14.18
C VAL A 147 -3.78 -2.23 14.94
N PRO A 148 -4.47 -3.19 14.30
CA PRO A 148 -4.73 -4.49 14.91
C PRO A 148 -3.42 -5.21 15.18
N ARG A 149 -3.34 -5.93 16.30
CA ARG A 149 -2.17 -6.74 16.65
C ARG A 149 -2.35 -8.15 16.10
N SER A 150 -1.30 -8.66 15.43
CA SER A 150 -1.19 -10.04 14.95
C SER A 150 -0.94 -11.06 16.07
#